data_AF-A0A151S2J8-F1
#
_entry.id   AF-A0A151S2J8-F1
#
_cell.length_a   1.000
_cell.length_b   1.000
_cell.length_c   1.000
_cell.angle_alpha   90.00
_cell.angle_beta   90.00
_cell.angle_gamma   90.00
#
_symmetry.space_group_name_H-M   'P 1'
#
loop_
_entity.id
_entity.type
_entity.pdbx_description
1 polymer ?
#
loop_
_entity_poly.entity_id
_entity_poly.type
_entity_poly.pdbx_seq_one_letter_code
_entity_poly.pdbx_strand_id
1 'polypeptide(L)'
;MICVVDIHSGVDFIDLAASFLHCKVGQLPFKHLGLPLGANPRKLSTWKSMLDGLRKRLSSWKHRHLSIGGRMTLINSVLNAMPIHFLSTQATK
;
A
#
# COMPACT_ATOMS: atom_id res chain seq x y z
N MET A 1 -12.60 10.52 2.47
CA MET A 1 -13.63 10.12 1.50
C MET A 1 -13.39 8.65 1.18
N ILE A 2 -14.26 7.76 1.68
CA ILE A 2 -14.07 6.29 1.66
C ILE A 2 -14.79 5.73 0.43
N CYS A 3 -14.07 5.46 -0.65
CA CYS A 3 -14.70 4.97 -1.87
C CYS A 3 -15.05 3.48 -1.74
N VAL A 4 -16.26 3.10 -2.16
CA VAL A 4 -16.67 1.69 -2.29
C VAL A 4 -16.02 1.13 -3.55
N VAL A 5 -15.38 -0.02 -3.46
CA VAL A 5 -14.61 -0.62 -4.56
C VAL A 5 -15.24 -1.96 -4.89
N ASP A 6 -15.57 -2.16 -6.16
CA ASP A 6 -16.06 -3.45 -6.63
C ASP A 6 -14.96 -4.51 -6.49
N ILE A 7 -15.25 -5.59 -5.75
CA ILE A 7 -14.31 -6.69 -5.49
C ILE A 7 -14.78 -8.02 -6.10
N HIS A 8 -16.09 -8.23 -6.24
CA HIS A 8 -16.71 -9.37 -6.93
C HIS A 8 -18.25 -9.35 -6.78
N SER A 9 -18.89 -8.18 -6.73
CA SER A 9 -20.33 -8.10 -6.44
C SER A 9 -21.04 -7.41 -7.60
N GLY A 10 -22.27 -7.82 -7.89
CA GLY A 10 -23.06 -7.22 -8.97
C GLY A 10 -23.09 -5.69 -8.84
N VAL A 11 -22.98 -4.99 -9.97
CA VAL A 11 -22.92 -3.52 -10.06
C VAL A 11 -24.02 -2.82 -9.27
N ASP A 12 -25.19 -3.47 -9.11
CA ASP A 12 -26.34 -2.97 -8.36
C ASP A 12 -26.06 -2.83 -6.85
N PHE A 13 -25.26 -3.74 -6.27
CA PHE A 13 -24.93 -3.72 -4.85
C PHE A 13 -23.98 -2.57 -4.51
N ILE A 14 -23.00 -2.32 -5.37
CA ILE A 14 -21.99 -1.28 -5.17
C ILE A 14 -22.61 0.11 -5.24
N ASP A 15 -23.58 0.32 -6.15
CA ASP A 15 -24.29 1.60 -6.28
C ASP A 15 -25.20 1.88 -5.06
N LEU A 16 -25.86 0.83 -4.55
CA LEU A 16 -26.67 0.92 -3.33
C LEU A 16 -25.79 1.24 -2.10
N ALA A 17 -24.65 0.57 -1.96
CA ALA A 17 -23.72 0.81 -0.85
C ALA A 17 -23.09 2.21 -0.93
N ALA A 18 -22.74 2.67 -2.12
CA ALA A 18 -22.23 4.02 -2.38
C ALA A 18 -23.26 5.09 -2.00
N SER A 19 -24.52 4.88 -2.40
CA SER A 19 -25.64 5.75 -2.04
C SER A 19 -25.90 5.77 -0.52
N PHE A 20 -25.89 4.62 0.15
CA PHE A 20 -26.09 4.53 1.60
C PHE A 20 -24.97 5.22 2.39
N LEU A 21 -23.72 5.03 1.97
CA LEU A 21 -22.53 5.60 2.62
C LEU A 21 -22.23 7.04 2.18
N HIS A 22 -23.05 7.63 1.30
CA HIS A 22 -22.80 8.93 0.67
C HIS A 22 -21.36 9.05 0.10
N CYS A 23 -20.88 8.00 -0.57
CA CYS A 23 -19.56 8.02 -1.19
C CYS A 23 -19.56 7.58 -2.65
N LYS A 24 -18.47 7.91 -3.35
CA LYS A 24 -18.31 7.58 -4.77
C LYS A 24 -17.74 6.16 -4.92
N VAL A 25 -18.13 5.49 -5.98
CA VAL A 25 -17.53 4.22 -6.40
C VAL A 25 -16.11 4.49 -6.91
N GLY A 26 -15.13 3.80 -6.33
CA GLY A 26 -13.72 3.88 -6.70
C GLY A 26 -13.30 2.74 -7.62
N GLN A 27 -12.46 3.04 -8.61
CA GLN A 27 -11.87 2.03 -9.50
C GLN A 27 -10.49 1.59 -9.02
N LEU A 28 -10.22 0.29 -9.12
CA LEU A 28 -8.88 -0.29 -8.99
C LEU A 28 -8.07 -0.06 -10.28
N PRO A 29 -6.74 0.09 -10.20
CA PRO A 29 -5.93 0.17 -8.99
C PRO A 29 -5.84 1.61 -8.44
N PHE A 30 -6.01 1.78 -7.12
CA PHE A 30 -5.85 3.08 -6.45
C PHE A 30 -4.79 3.00 -5.34
N LYS A 31 -4.20 4.14 -4.95
CA LYS A 31 -3.21 4.19 -3.87
C LYS A 31 -3.89 4.35 -2.51
N HIS A 32 -3.74 3.38 -1.64
CA HIS A 32 -4.15 3.45 -0.23
C HIS A 32 -2.92 3.37 0.67
N LEU A 33 -2.75 4.35 1.56
CA LEU A 33 -1.59 4.45 2.46
C LEU A 33 -0.22 4.41 1.74
N GLY A 34 -0.18 4.81 0.46
CA GLY A 34 1.02 4.76 -0.38
C GLY A 34 1.23 3.44 -1.13
N LEU A 35 0.37 2.45 -0.94
CA LEU A 35 0.40 1.14 -1.60
C LEU A 35 -0.66 1.08 -2.71
N PRO A 36 -0.31 0.64 -3.93
CA PRO A 36 -1.30 0.46 -4.98
C PRO A 36 -2.14 -0.79 -4.71
N LEU A 37 -3.37 -0.61 -4.21
CA LEU A 37 -4.34 -1.68 -4.02
C LEU A 37 -4.80 -2.18 -5.39
N GLY A 38 -4.76 -3.49 -5.58
CA GLY A 38 -5.11 -4.13 -6.85
C GLY A 38 -4.00 -4.19 -7.90
N ALA A 39 -2.82 -3.63 -7.62
CA ALA A 39 -1.65 -3.86 -8.47
C ALA A 39 -1.20 -5.32 -8.40
N ASN A 40 -0.53 -5.83 -9.43
CA ASN A 40 -0.04 -7.20 -9.38
C ASN A 40 1.22 -7.28 -8.48
N PRO A 41 1.19 -8.05 -7.38
CA PRO A 41 2.35 -8.19 -6.49
C PRO A 41 3.51 -8.97 -7.11
N ARG A 42 3.30 -9.68 -8.22
CA ARG A 42 4.36 -10.36 -8.98
C ARG A 42 5.12 -9.42 -9.92
N LYS A 43 4.63 -8.20 -10.16
CA LYS A 43 5.29 -7.23 -11.05
C LYS A 43 6.36 -6.43 -10.31
N LEU A 44 7.58 -6.41 -10.85
CA LEU A 44 8.71 -5.62 -10.35
C LEU A 44 8.37 -4.12 -10.25
N SER A 45 7.61 -3.59 -11.20
CA SER A 45 7.20 -2.18 -11.24
C SER A 45 6.46 -1.74 -9.98
N THR A 46 5.65 -2.63 -9.40
CA THR A 46 4.88 -2.39 -8.18
C THR A 46 5.81 -2.18 -6.99
N TRP A 47 6.81 -3.04 -6.83
CA TRP A 47 7.82 -2.94 -5.78
C TRP A 47 8.75 -1.75 -5.96
N LYS A 48 9.09 -1.40 -7.21
CA LYS A 48 9.98 -0.28 -7.51
C LYS A 48 9.47 1.04 -6.94
N SER A 49 8.16 1.29 -7.05
CA SER A 49 7.54 2.50 -6.45
C SER A 49 7.57 2.50 -4.93
N MET A 50 7.45 1.34 -4.27
CA MET A 50 7.55 1.24 -2.81
C MET A 50 8.98 1.45 -2.32
N LEU A 51 9.95 0.82 -3.00
CA LEU A 51 11.38 0.95 -2.68
C LEU A 51 11.85 2.40 -2.85
N ASP A 52 11.41 3.09 -3.89
CA ASP A 52 11.72 4.52 -4.08
C ASP A 52 11.19 5.39 -2.94
N GLY A 53 9.95 5.14 -2.50
CA GLY A 53 9.35 5.81 -1.36
C GLY A 53 10.14 5.59 -0.06
N LEU A 54 10.56 4.35 0.22
CA LEU A 54 11.45 4.06 1.35
C LEU A 54 12.77 4.78 1.25
N ARG A 55 13.39 4.77 0.06
CA ARG A 55 14.69 5.39 -0.17
C ARG A 55 14.63 6.90 0.10
N LYS A 56 13.54 7.55 -0.27
CA LYS A 56 13.26 8.96 0.04
C LYS A 56 13.05 9.21 1.54
N ARG A 57 12.39 8.30 2.25
CA ARG A 57 12.22 8.37 3.71
C ARG A 57 13.55 8.17 4.43
N LEU A 58 14.34 7.19 4.01
CA LEU A 58 15.68 6.91 4.53
C LEU A 58 16.64 8.07 4.26
N SER A 59 16.60 8.71 3.08
CA SER A 59 17.41 9.89 2.78
C SER A 59 17.00 11.10 3.62
N SER A 60 15.73 11.21 4.01
CA SER A 60 15.25 12.27 4.92
C SER A 60 15.67 12.04 6.38
N TRP A 61 16.10 10.83 6.72
CA TRP A 61 16.52 10.47 8.07
C TRP A 61 17.94 10.98 8.33
N LYS A 62 18.03 12.26 8.72
CA LYS A 62 19.28 12.88 9.19
C LYS A 62 19.85 12.05 10.35
N HIS A 63 21.16 11.79 10.26
CA HIS A 63 21.98 10.80 10.98
C HIS A 63 22.08 10.94 12.51
N ARG A 64 21.07 11.47 13.19
CA ARG A 64 21.23 11.98 14.56
C ARG A 64 20.92 10.98 15.68
N HIS A 65 20.33 9.81 15.38
CA HIS A 65 19.77 8.94 16.42
C HIS A 65 20.22 7.45 16.41
N LEU A 66 20.80 6.93 15.33
CA LEU A 66 21.15 5.50 15.24
C LEU A 66 22.61 5.28 14.83
N SER A 67 23.27 4.33 15.51
CA SER A 67 24.57 3.80 15.09
C SER A 67 24.49 3.14 13.71
N ILE A 68 25.64 2.89 13.07
CA ILE A 68 25.68 2.20 11.76
C ILE A 68 25.02 0.82 11.82
N GLY A 69 25.24 0.07 12.91
CA GLY A 69 24.61 -1.23 13.15
C GLY A 69 23.09 -1.10 13.34
N GLY A 70 22.63 -0.13 14.12
CA GLY A 70 21.20 0.13 14.30
C GLY A 70 20.51 0.47 12.98
N ARG A 71 21.17 1.25 12.10
CA ARG A 71 20.64 1.58 10.77
C ARG A 71 20.49 0.33 9.89
N MET A 72 21.49 -0.55 9.85
CA MET A 72 21.40 -1.81 9.11
C MET A 72 20.26 -2.68 9.65
N THR A 73 20.15 -2.84 10.97
CA THR A 73 19.09 -3.64 11.59
C THR A 73 17.71 -3.09 11.26
N LEU A 74 17.53 -1.76 11.32
CA LEU A 74 16.24 -1.16 11.00
C LEU A 74 15.88 -1.28 9.52
N ILE A 75 16.84 -1.03 8.62
CA ILE A 75 16.63 -1.22 7.18
C ILE A 75 16.22 -2.68 6.91
N ASN A 76 16.92 -3.64 7.52
CA ASN A 76 16.61 -5.05 7.36
C ASN A 76 15.23 -5.41 7.93
N SER A 77 14.85 -4.84 9.08
CA SER A 77 13.53 -5.04 9.68
C SER A 77 12.41 -4.51 8.78
N VAL A 78 12.55 -3.29 8.24
CA VAL A 78 11.57 -2.67 7.34
C VAL A 78 11.47 -3.44 6.02
N LEU A 79 12.60 -3.85 5.44
CA LEU A 79 12.61 -4.62 4.19
C LEU A 79 11.99 -6.01 4.34
N ASN A 80 12.12 -6.66 5.51
CA ASN A 80 11.47 -7.95 5.77
C ASN A 80 9.96 -7.81 6.04
N ALA A 81 9.54 -6.78 6.77
CA ALA A 81 8.13 -6.55 7.07
C ALA A 81 7.33 -6.08 5.84
N MET A 82 7.97 -5.30 4.96
CA MET A 82 7.35 -4.70 3.79
C MET A 82 6.61 -5.70 2.87
N PRO A 83 7.22 -6.80 2.42
CA PRO A 83 6.52 -7.76 1.57
C PRO A 83 5.39 -8.49 2.29
N ILE A 84 5.52 -8.72 3.60
CA ILE A 84 4.49 -9.37 4.42
C ILE A 84 3.24 -8.48 4.50
N HIS A 85 3.42 -7.19 4.79
CA HIS A 85 2.31 -6.23 4.81
C HIS A 85 1.67 -6.04 3.43
N PHE A 86 2.48 -6.00 2.38
CA PHE A 86 1.96 -5.84 1.03
C PHE A 86 1.17 -7.07 0.56
N LEU A 87 1.65 -8.28 0.86
CA LEU A 87 0.92 -9.51 0.54
C LEU A 87 -0.37 -9.61 1.35
N SER A 88 -0.34 -9.27 2.65
CA SER A 88 -1.54 -9.29 3.51
C SER A 88 -2.63 -8.33 3.01
N THR A 89 -2.27 -7.14 2.54
CA THR A 89 -3.22 -6.16 2.00
C THR A 89 -3.75 -6.50 0.59
N GLN A 90 -3.07 -7.39 -0.12
CA GLN A 90 -3.46 -7.85 -1.46
C GLN A 90 -4.17 -9.21 -1.43
N ALA A 91 -3.97 -10.00 -0.37
CA ALA A 91 -4.59 -11.30 -0.13
C ALA A 91 -6.00 -11.20 0.44
N THR A 92 -6.44 -10.02 0.87
CA THR A 92 -7.86 -9.73 1.17
C THR A 92 -8.68 -9.39 -0.09
N LYS A 93 -8.18 -9.76 -1.27
CA LYS A 93 -8.97 -9.90 -2.50
C LYS A 93 -9.78 -11.20 -2.48
#